data_AF-A0A2J8T9I0-F1
#
_entry.id   AF-A0A2J8T9I0-F1
#
_cell.length_a   1.000
_cell.length_b   1.000
_cell.length_c   1.000
_cell.angle_alpha   90.00
_cell.angle_beta   90.00
_cell.angle_gamma   90.00
#
_symmetry.space_group_name_H-M   'P 1'
#
loop_
_entity.id
_entity.type
_entity.pdbx_description
1 polymer ?
#
loop_
_entity_poly.entity_id
_entity_poly.type
_entity_poly.pdbx_seq_one_letter_code
_entity_poly.pdbx_strand_id
1 'polypeptide(L)'
;MEPRAGVSKQDIREQIWDYMESQNLADFPRPVHHRIPNFKSKKTLLVPTPRLRTGLFNKITPPPGATKDILRKCATSQGVRNYSVPIGLDSRVLVDLVVVGSVAVSEKGWRIGKGEGYADLEYAMMVSMGAISKETPVVTIVHDCQVVDIPEELVEEHDITVDYILTPTRVIAT
;
A
#
# COMPACT_ATOMS: atom_id res chain seq x y z
N MET A 1 -12.62 -24.50 -12.86
CA MET A 1 -14.07 -24.70 -12.85
C MET A 1 -14.58 -24.15 -14.18
N GLU A 2 -15.05 -25.01 -15.07
CA GLU A 2 -15.55 -24.64 -16.41
C GLU A 2 -16.76 -23.69 -16.32
N PRO A 3 -16.92 -22.70 -17.23
CA PRO A 3 -18.09 -21.81 -17.22
C PRO A 3 -19.34 -22.59 -17.58
N ARG A 4 -20.40 -22.51 -16.76
CA ARG A 4 -21.71 -23.07 -17.10
C ARG A 4 -22.29 -22.34 -18.31
N ALA A 5 -22.78 -23.08 -19.30
CA ALA A 5 -23.48 -22.52 -20.46
C ALA A 5 -24.74 -21.75 -20.03
N GLY A 6 -24.91 -20.53 -20.56
CA GLY A 6 -26.14 -19.72 -20.41
C GLY A 6 -26.03 -18.44 -19.57
N VAL A 7 -24.87 -18.09 -19.01
CA VAL A 7 -24.70 -16.84 -18.24
C VAL A 7 -24.47 -15.64 -19.16
N SER A 8 -25.32 -14.62 -19.07
CA SER A 8 -25.19 -13.36 -19.79
C SER A 8 -24.29 -12.36 -19.06
N LYS A 9 -23.83 -11.32 -19.76
CA LYS A 9 -23.11 -10.20 -19.12
C LYS A 9 -23.95 -9.50 -18.04
N GLN A 10 -25.27 -9.53 -18.17
CA GLN A 10 -26.17 -8.91 -17.20
C GLN A 10 -26.27 -9.74 -15.91
N ASP A 11 -26.32 -11.07 -16.04
CA ASP A 11 -26.33 -11.98 -14.89
C ASP A 11 -25.08 -11.81 -14.04
N ILE A 12 -23.90 -11.63 -14.68
CA ILE A 12 -22.64 -11.34 -13.97
C ILE A 12 -22.72 -9.99 -13.23
N ARG A 13 -23.30 -8.96 -13.84
CA ARG A 13 -23.42 -7.64 -13.19
C ARG A 13 -24.34 -7.71 -11.98
N GLU A 14 -25.49 -8.35 -12.11
CA GLU A 14 -26.43 -8.53 -11.00
C GLU A 14 -25.80 -9.32 -9.86
N GLN A 15 -25.15 -10.45 -10.17
CA GLN A 15 -24.41 -11.24 -9.18
C GLN A 15 -23.38 -10.40 -8.41
N ILE A 16 -22.59 -9.58 -9.12
CA ILE A 16 -21.57 -8.74 -8.49
C ILE A 16 -22.18 -7.58 -7.70
N TRP A 17 -23.21 -6.90 -8.23
CA TRP A 17 -23.89 -5.82 -7.51
C TRP A 17 -24.59 -6.30 -6.25
N ASP A 18 -25.30 -7.45 -6.31
CA ASP A 18 -25.95 -8.06 -5.16
C ASP A 18 -24.94 -8.48 -4.09
N TYR A 19 -23.82 -9.07 -4.52
CA TYR A 19 -22.72 -9.38 -3.61
C TYR A 19 -22.18 -8.11 -2.94
N MET A 20 -21.92 -7.04 -3.69
CA MET A 20 -21.40 -5.79 -3.12
C MET A 20 -22.38 -5.09 -2.17
N GLU A 21 -23.68 -5.11 -2.48
CA GLU A 21 -24.71 -4.55 -1.60
C GLU A 21 -24.84 -5.37 -0.31
N SER A 22 -24.91 -6.70 -0.43
CA SER A 22 -25.03 -7.61 0.73
C SER A 22 -23.80 -7.60 1.64
N GLN A 23 -22.61 -7.49 1.05
CA GLN A 23 -21.34 -7.42 1.78
C GLN A 23 -20.95 -5.98 2.16
N ASN A 24 -21.78 -4.97 1.81
CA ASN A 24 -21.57 -3.57 2.16
C ASN A 24 -20.19 -3.03 1.71
N LEU A 25 -19.71 -3.46 0.54
CA LEU A 25 -18.35 -3.22 0.02
C LEU A 25 -18.18 -1.87 -0.69
N ALA A 26 -19.29 -1.27 -1.13
CA ALA A 26 -19.28 -0.02 -1.86
C ALA A 26 -19.64 1.21 -0.99
N ASP A 27 -19.04 2.34 -1.33
CA ASP A 27 -19.37 3.66 -0.80
C ASP A 27 -20.45 4.35 -1.63
N PHE A 28 -20.99 5.45 -1.09
CA PHE A 28 -21.97 6.28 -1.78
C PHE A 28 -21.44 6.72 -3.18
N PRO A 29 -22.30 6.74 -4.22
CA PRO A 29 -23.75 6.53 -4.20
C PRO A 29 -24.17 5.05 -4.22
N ARG A 30 -25.18 4.72 -3.40
CA ARG A 30 -25.82 3.40 -3.33
C ARG A 30 -27.32 3.50 -3.69
N PRO A 31 -27.93 2.43 -4.22
CA PRO A 31 -27.34 1.12 -4.53
C PRO A 31 -26.38 1.17 -5.73
N VAL A 32 -25.44 0.23 -5.79
CA VAL A 32 -24.47 0.15 -6.89
C VAL A 32 -25.03 -0.45 -8.17
N HIS A 33 -26.23 -1.01 -8.16
CA HIS A 33 -26.89 -1.52 -9.36
C HIS A 33 -26.94 -0.46 -10.47
N HIS A 34 -26.60 -0.88 -11.69
CA HIS A 34 -26.47 -0.02 -12.87
C HIS A 34 -25.34 1.02 -12.80
N ARG A 35 -24.38 0.86 -11.87
CA ARG A 35 -23.22 1.75 -11.70
C ARG A 35 -21.92 0.95 -11.72
N ILE A 36 -20.82 1.63 -12.01
CA ILE A 36 -19.49 1.13 -11.64
C ILE A 36 -19.32 1.42 -10.13
N PRO A 37 -19.14 0.39 -9.28
CA PRO A 37 -19.08 0.56 -7.83
C PRO A 37 -17.91 1.44 -7.38
N ASN A 38 -18.17 2.35 -6.43
CA ASN A 38 -17.11 3.04 -5.69
C ASN A 38 -16.79 2.22 -4.44
N PHE A 39 -15.53 1.85 -4.21
CA PHE A 39 -15.17 0.92 -3.15
C PHE A 39 -14.91 1.64 -1.84
N LYS A 40 -15.32 1.02 -0.74
CA LYS A 40 -14.77 1.31 0.59
C LYS A 40 -13.32 0.85 0.64
N SER A 41 -12.41 1.60 0.05
CA SER A 41 -10.98 1.37 0.30
C SER A 41 -10.64 1.92 1.70
N LYS A 42 -11.15 1.25 2.75
CA LYS A 42 -10.79 1.43 4.16
C LYS A 42 -9.39 0.89 4.43
N LYS A 43 -8.41 1.23 3.60
CA LYS A 43 -7.03 0.89 3.86
C LYS A 43 -6.59 1.69 5.07
N THR A 44 -6.11 1.00 6.09
CA THR A 44 -5.45 1.67 7.22
C THR A 44 -4.05 2.01 6.76
N LEU A 45 -3.74 3.31 6.71
CA LEU A 45 -2.38 3.75 6.39
C LEU A 45 -1.61 3.93 7.68
N LEU A 46 -0.50 3.20 7.76
CA LEU A 46 0.55 3.42 8.74
C LEU A 46 1.68 4.15 8.02
N VAL A 47 2.13 5.25 8.60
CA VAL A 47 3.28 5.99 8.08
C VAL A 47 4.38 6.05 9.14
N PRO A 48 5.65 5.89 8.77
CA PRO A 48 6.74 5.99 9.72
C PRO A 48 6.83 7.39 10.33
N THR A 49 7.30 7.48 11.58
CA THR A 49 7.62 8.79 12.17
C THR A 49 8.94 9.30 11.58
N PRO A 50 9.05 10.61 11.24
CA PRO A 50 10.30 11.14 10.72
C PRO A 50 11.47 10.87 11.69
N ARG A 51 12.47 10.13 11.20
CA ARG A 51 13.70 9.79 11.93
C ARG A 51 13.49 9.03 13.25
N LEU A 52 12.37 8.31 13.40
CA LEU A 52 12.11 7.39 14.51
C LEU A 52 12.17 8.01 15.93
N ARG A 53 11.94 9.32 16.06
CA ARG A 53 12.17 10.04 17.34
C ARG A 53 11.12 9.81 18.43
N THR A 54 9.89 9.43 18.07
CA THR A 54 8.73 9.47 18.99
C THR A 54 7.83 8.24 18.90
N GLY A 55 8.29 7.16 18.27
CA GLY A 55 7.51 5.95 17.98
C GLY A 55 7.79 5.42 16.59
N LEU A 56 7.29 4.23 16.26
CA LEU A 56 7.57 3.62 14.95
C LEU A 56 6.61 4.14 13.88
N PHE A 57 5.31 4.08 14.14
CA PHE A 57 4.28 4.46 13.16
C PHE A 57 3.29 5.47 13.69
N ASN A 58 2.64 6.13 12.74
CA ASN A 58 1.40 6.85 12.91
C ASN A 58 0.32 6.18 12.07
N LYS A 59 -0.80 5.83 12.70
CA LYS A 59 -2.02 5.43 12.00
C LYS A 59 -2.76 6.67 11.55
N ILE A 60 -2.88 6.88 10.24
CA ILE A 60 -3.63 8.01 9.69
C ILE A 60 -5.13 7.86 10.02
N THR A 61 -5.74 8.91 10.55
CA THR A 61 -7.14 9.00 10.98
C THR A 61 -7.80 10.21 10.33
N PRO A 62 -8.18 10.12 9.03
CA PRO A 62 -8.87 11.21 8.36
C PRO A 62 -10.23 11.48 9.03
N PRO A 63 -10.73 12.73 9.02
CA PRO A 63 -12.07 13.04 9.48
C PRO A 63 -13.14 12.25 8.70
N PRO A 64 -14.28 11.90 9.33
CA PRO A 64 -15.40 11.27 8.62
C PRO A 64 -15.82 12.09 7.40
N GLY A 65 -15.98 11.43 6.24
CA GLY A 65 -16.36 12.11 4.99
C GLY A 65 -15.25 12.95 4.34
N ALA A 66 -13.97 12.72 4.70
CA ALA A 66 -12.85 13.43 4.11
C ALA A 66 -12.86 13.41 2.58
N THR A 67 -12.83 14.60 1.97
CA THR A 67 -12.68 14.76 0.52
C THR A 67 -11.26 14.42 0.06
N LYS A 68 -11.05 14.26 -1.25
CA LYS A 68 -9.70 14.06 -1.83
C LYS A 68 -8.69 15.11 -1.38
N ASP A 69 -9.12 16.36 -1.21
CA ASP A 69 -8.23 17.44 -0.77
C ASP A 69 -7.86 17.34 0.71
N ILE A 70 -8.77 16.84 1.55
CA ILE A 70 -8.47 16.54 2.95
C ILE A 70 -7.49 15.36 3.02
N LEU A 71 -7.70 14.31 2.23
CA LEU A 71 -6.78 13.17 2.17
C LEU A 71 -5.37 13.59 1.71
N ARG A 72 -5.27 14.47 0.72
CA ARG A 72 -3.98 15.08 0.31
C ARG A 72 -3.32 15.83 1.46
N LYS A 73 -4.09 16.58 2.26
CA LYS A 73 -3.57 17.26 3.45
C LYS A 73 -3.06 16.25 4.48
N CYS A 74 -3.80 15.18 4.77
CA CYS A 74 -3.38 14.12 5.70
C CYS A 74 -2.04 13.46 5.30
N ALA A 75 -1.72 13.39 4.00
CA ALA A 75 -0.46 12.84 3.50
C ALA A 75 0.76 13.79 3.64
N THR A 76 0.57 15.04 4.09
CA THR A 76 1.67 15.97 4.36
C THR A 76 2.26 15.75 5.74
N SER A 77 3.51 16.17 6.00
CA SER A 77 4.11 16.05 7.34
C SER A 77 3.30 16.76 8.44
N GLN A 78 2.67 17.90 8.13
CA GLN A 78 1.77 18.57 9.08
C GLN A 78 0.45 17.81 9.23
N GLY A 79 -0.05 17.24 8.13
CA GLY A 79 -1.23 16.39 8.11
C GLY A 79 -1.10 15.17 9.00
N VAL A 80 0.02 14.46 8.90
CA VAL A 80 0.31 13.32 9.78
C VAL A 80 0.19 13.77 11.24
N ARG A 81 0.89 14.84 11.65
CA ARG A 81 0.81 15.34 13.04
C ARG A 81 -0.62 15.63 13.51
N ASN A 82 -1.48 16.12 12.62
CA ASN A 82 -2.83 16.59 12.97
C ASN A 82 -3.90 15.50 12.83
N TYR A 83 -3.67 14.50 11.99
CA TYR A 83 -4.64 13.50 11.57
C TYR A 83 -4.07 12.08 11.67
N SER A 84 -3.34 11.80 12.74
CA SER A 84 -2.88 10.45 13.05
C SER A 84 -2.81 10.16 14.54
N VAL A 85 -2.75 8.88 14.87
CA VAL A 85 -2.51 8.38 16.23
C VAL A 85 -1.20 7.60 16.23
N PRO A 86 -0.26 7.89 17.15
CA PRO A 86 0.98 7.13 17.23
C PRO A 86 0.71 5.68 17.63
N ILE A 87 1.51 4.77 17.07
CA ILE A 87 1.51 3.34 17.38
C ILE A 87 2.80 3.03 18.13
N GLY A 88 2.65 2.53 19.35
CA GLY A 88 3.76 2.10 20.21
C GLY A 88 4.42 0.82 19.71
N LEU A 89 5.65 0.59 20.17
CA LEU A 89 6.45 -0.61 19.85
C LEU A 89 5.86 -1.90 20.43
N ASP A 90 5.04 -1.78 21.47
CA ASP A 90 4.31 -2.85 22.12
C ASP A 90 2.99 -3.22 21.40
N SER A 91 2.62 -2.45 20.37
CA SER A 91 1.39 -2.67 19.63
C SER A 91 1.49 -3.91 18.72
N ARG A 92 0.46 -4.76 18.76
CA ARG A 92 0.34 -5.95 17.89
C ARG A 92 -0.30 -5.60 16.55
N VAL A 93 0.30 -4.67 15.83
CA VAL A 93 -0.16 -4.31 14.48
C VAL A 93 0.40 -5.31 13.49
N LEU A 94 -0.46 -5.81 12.61
CA LEU A 94 -0.06 -6.58 11.43
C LEU A 94 -0.17 -5.69 10.20
N VAL A 95 0.83 -5.76 9.34
CA VAL A 95 0.88 -5.01 8.08
C VAL A 95 0.75 -5.99 6.92
N ASP A 96 -0.28 -5.80 6.11
CA ASP A 96 -0.59 -6.70 4.99
C ASP A 96 0.20 -6.38 3.71
N LEU A 97 0.80 -5.19 3.64
CA LEU A 97 1.48 -4.65 2.46
C LEU A 97 2.42 -3.52 2.86
N VAL A 98 3.67 -3.57 2.42
CA VAL A 98 4.62 -2.46 2.53
C VAL A 98 4.68 -1.73 1.19
N VAL A 99 4.42 -0.43 1.19
CA VAL A 99 4.63 0.43 0.02
C VAL A 99 5.83 1.33 0.26
N VAL A 100 6.90 1.13 -0.51
CA VAL A 100 8.15 1.85 -0.33
C VAL A 100 8.54 2.70 -1.53
N GLY A 101 8.96 3.93 -1.23
CA GLY A 101 9.48 4.86 -2.24
C GLY A 101 10.91 4.52 -2.66
N SER A 102 11.20 4.74 -3.94
CA SER A 102 12.48 4.40 -4.57
C SER A 102 12.93 5.51 -5.51
N VAL A 103 14.24 5.72 -5.59
CA VAL A 103 14.87 6.58 -6.61
C VAL A 103 15.08 5.75 -7.88
N ALA A 104 15.57 4.52 -7.74
CA ALA A 104 15.75 3.57 -8.83
C ALA A 104 15.44 2.14 -8.35
N VAL A 105 15.03 1.27 -9.28
CA VAL A 105 14.83 -0.16 -9.05
C VAL A 105 15.29 -0.98 -10.25
N SER A 106 15.67 -2.24 -10.04
CA SER A 106 15.98 -3.17 -11.12
C SER A 106 14.86 -4.21 -11.29
N GLU A 107 14.80 -4.86 -12.45
CA GLU A 107 13.86 -5.97 -12.69
C GLU A 107 14.17 -7.21 -11.81
N LYS A 108 15.26 -7.20 -11.03
CA LYS A 108 15.60 -8.23 -10.02
C LYS A 108 15.08 -7.90 -8.62
N GLY A 109 14.33 -6.80 -8.46
CA GLY A 109 13.81 -6.35 -7.16
C GLY A 109 14.79 -5.53 -6.32
N TRP A 110 15.98 -5.22 -6.86
CA TRP A 110 16.95 -4.36 -6.16
C TRP A 110 16.47 -2.92 -6.18
N ARG A 111 16.75 -2.20 -5.09
CA ARG A 111 16.19 -0.87 -4.87
C ARG A 111 17.26 0.09 -4.37
N ILE A 112 17.27 1.30 -4.93
CA ILE A 112 18.04 2.42 -4.41
C ILE A 112 17.10 3.47 -3.82
N GLY A 113 17.28 3.76 -2.53
CA GLY A 113 16.58 4.81 -1.80
C GLY A 113 17.18 6.21 -2.00
N LYS A 114 16.84 7.15 -1.12
CA LYS A 114 17.39 8.52 -1.16
C LYS A 114 18.77 8.66 -0.48
N GLY A 115 19.32 7.57 0.07
CA GLY A 115 20.67 7.53 0.67
C GLY A 115 20.74 7.60 2.20
N GLU A 116 19.61 7.76 2.91
CA GLU A 116 19.61 7.93 4.38
C GLU A 116 19.36 6.63 5.18
N GLY A 117 19.08 5.50 4.51
CA GLY A 117 18.85 4.20 5.16
C GLY A 117 17.57 4.06 6.02
N TYR A 118 16.72 5.09 6.07
CA TYR A 118 15.52 5.06 6.94
C TYR A 118 14.52 3.96 6.58
N ALA A 119 14.29 3.72 5.28
CA ALA A 119 13.33 2.71 4.85
C ALA A 119 13.78 1.30 5.28
N ASP A 120 15.08 1.03 5.20
CA ASP A 120 15.69 -0.24 5.56
C ASP A 120 15.61 -0.47 7.07
N LEU A 121 15.89 0.58 7.85
CA LEU A 121 15.72 0.57 9.31
C LEU A 121 14.27 0.38 9.73
N GLU A 122 13.33 1.12 9.12
CA GLU A 122 11.90 1.02 9.39
C GLU A 122 11.38 -0.40 9.10
N TYR A 123 11.84 -1.01 8.01
CA TYR A 123 11.51 -2.39 7.66
C TYR A 123 12.06 -3.40 8.68
N ALA A 124 13.34 -3.29 9.03
CA ALA A 124 13.96 -4.16 10.04
C ALA A 124 13.25 -4.06 11.40
N MET A 125 12.78 -2.88 11.79
CA MET A 125 11.97 -2.69 12.99
C MET A 125 10.60 -3.38 12.89
N MET A 126 9.93 -3.32 11.74
CA MET A 126 8.67 -4.05 11.54
C MET A 126 8.85 -5.56 11.66
N VAL A 127 9.93 -6.11 11.08
CA VAL A 127 10.28 -7.53 11.22
C VAL A 127 10.51 -7.87 12.69
N SER A 128 11.31 -7.05 13.39
CA SER A 128 11.64 -7.28 14.80
C SER A 128 10.42 -7.23 15.72
N MET A 129 9.42 -6.42 15.38
CA MET A 129 8.14 -6.34 16.10
C MET A 129 7.17 -7.47 15.74
N GLY A 130 7.47 -8.28 14.73
CA GLY A 130 6.52 -9.26 14.17
C GLY A 130 5.33 -8.60 13.48
N ALA A 131 5.46 -7.33 13.07
CA ALA A 131 4.41 -6.60 12.37
C ALA A 131 4.34 -6.98 10.89
N ILE A 132 5.47 -7.42 10.33
CA ILE A 132 5.58 -8.03 8.99
C ILE A 132 6.33 -9.35 9.07
N SER A 133 6.11 -10.18 8.06
CA SER A 133 6.82 -11.45 7.86
C SER A 133 7.36 -11.53 6.42
N LYS A 134 8.06 -12.62 6.10
CA LYS A 134 8.58 -12.85 4.73
C LYS A 134 7.48 -12.96 3.68
N GLU A 135 6.25 -13.25 4.11
CA GLU A 135 5.08 -13.34 3.26
C GLU A 135 4.40 -11.98 3.05
N THR A 136 4.84 -10.92 3.75
CA THR A 136 4.29 -9.57 3.58
C THR A 136 4.87 -8.96 2.31
N PRO A 137 4.06 -8.69 1.27
CA PRO A 137 4.56 -8.15 0.02
C PRO A 137 5.12 -6.73 0.19
N VAL A 138 6.27 -6.48 -0.43
CA VAL A 138 6.90 -5.18 -0.55
C VAL A 138 6.73 -4.67 -1.98
N VAL A 139 6.13 -3.50 -2.11
CA VAL A 139 5.74 -2.94 -3.40
C VAL A 139 6.29 -1.53 -3.57
N THR A 140 6.73 -1.21 -4.77
CA THR A 140 7.09 0.15 -5.15
C THR A 140 6.31 0.64 -6.35
N ILE A 141 6.12 1.95 -6.42
CA ILE A 141 5.47 2.64 -7.54
C ILE A 141 6.48 3.65 -8.07
N VAL A 142 6.91 3.46 -9.32
CA VAL A 142 7.94 4.28 -9.96
C VAL A 142 7.57 4.58 -11.41
N HIS A 143 8.21 5.56 -12.02
CA HIS A 143 8.11 5.75 -13.46
C HIS A 143 8.98 4.74 -14.22
N ASP A 144 8.66 4.43 -15.48
CA ASP A 144 9.44 3.48 -16.29
C ASP A 144 10.93 3.83 -16.37
N CYS A 145 11.27 5.13 -16.35
CA CYS A 145 12.65 5.62 -16.38
C CYS A 145 13.45 5.40 -15.08
N GLN A 146 12.77 5.01 -13.99
CA GLN A 146 13.42 4.65 -12.73
C GLN A 146 13.71 3.14 -12.66
N VAL A 147 13.25 2.37 -13.65
CA VAL A 147 13.64 0.96 -13.81
C VAL A 147 14.94 0.92 -14.60
N VAL A 148 16.02 0.58 -13.92
CA VAL A 148 17.40 0.59 -14.46
C VAL A 148 18.12 -0.68 -14.06
N ASP A 149 19.19 -1.02 -14.77
CA ASP A 149 20.09 -2.05 -14.27
C ASP A 149 20.84 -1.52 -13.05
N ILE A 150 20.81 -2.29 -11.96
CA ILE A 150 21.53 -1.99 -10.72
C ILE A 150 22.54 -3.12 -10.60
N PRO A 151 23.85 -2.86 -10.45
CA PRO A 151 24.84 -3.91 -10.17
C PRO A 151 24.63 -4.55 -8.79
N GLU A 152 24.87 -5.85 -8.69
CA GLU A 152 24.61 -6.63 -7.46
C GLU A 152 25.51 -6.19 -6.31
N GLU A 153 26.74 -5.82 -6.64
CA GLU A 153 27.75 -5.35 -5.69
C GLU A 153 27.40 -4.04 -4.99
N LEU A 154 26.36 -3.34 -5.45
CA LEU A 154 25.84 -2.13 -4.80
C LEU A 154 24.71 -2.44 -3.80
N VAL A 155 24.23 -3.69 -3.75
CA VAL A 155 23.17 -4.12 -2.84
C VAL A 155 23.78 -4.78 -1.63
N GLU A 156 23.45 -4.26 -0.45
CA GLU A 156 23.92 -4.80 0.82
C GLU A 156 22.89 -5.76 1.42
N GLU A 157 23.33 -6.67 2.30
CA GLU A 157 22.45 -7.68 2.92
C GLU A 157 21.27 -7.07 3.69
N HIS A 158 21.43 -5.83 4.16
CA HIS A 158 20.42 -5.12 4.92
C HIS A 158 19.48 -4.26 4.06
N ASP A 159 19.75 -4.12 2.76
CA ASP A 159 18.88 -3.35 1.86
C ASP A 159 17.57 -4.09 1.62
N ILE A 160 16.47 -3.34 1.69
CA ILE A 160 15.16 -3.91 1.35
C ILE A 160 15.07 -4.12 -0.16
N THR A 161 14.67 -5.32 -0.55
CA THR A 161 14.21 -5.62 -1.91
C THR A 161 12.71 -5.35 -2.03
N VAL A 162 12.24 -5.25 -3.26
CA VAL A 162 10.80 -5.15 -3.58
C VAL A 162 10.37 -6.42 -4.29
N ASP A 163 9.14 -6.87 -4.07
CA ASP A 163 8.54 -8.04 -4.73
C ASP A 163 7.74 -7.65 -5.98
N TYR A 164 7.20 -6.42 -5.99
CA TYR A 164 6.48 -5.86 -7.14
C TYR A 164 6.87 -4.43 -7.43
N ILE A 165 7.09 -4.16 -8.72
CA ILE A 165 7.37 -2.83 -9.26
C ILE A 165 6.20 -2.45 -10.17
N LEU A 166 5.49 -1.38 -9.82
CA LEU A 166 4.38 -0.85 -10.60
C LEU A 166 4.85 0.38 -11.35
N THR A 167 4.75 0.33 -12.69
CA THR A 167 4.99 1.47 -13.57
C THR A 167 3.71 1.86 -14.31
N PRO A 168 3.67 3.02 -14.99
CA PRO A 168 2.56 3.37 -15.87
C PRO A 168 2.25 2.34 -16.97
N THR A 169 3.25 1.56 -17.40
CA THR A 169 3.11 0.65 -18.55
C THR A 169 3.04 -0.83 -18.18
N ARG A 170 3.53 -1.23 -17.01
CA ARG A 170 3.62 -2.64 -16.62
C ARG A 170 3.73 -2.85 -15.10
N VAL A 171 3.50 -4.09 -14.71
CA VAL A 171 3.80 -4.61 -13.37
C VAL A 171 4.87 -5.68 -13.51
N ILE A 172 5.94 -5.57 -12.73
CA ILE A 172 7.04 -6.52 -12.72
C ILE A 172 6.99 -7.23 -11.35
N ALA A 173 6.88 -8.55 -11.37
CA ALA A 173 7.08 -9.39 -10.19
C ALA A 173 8.53 -9.89 -10.22
N THR A 174 9.20 -9.86 -9.08
CA THR A 174 10.65 -10.07 -8.96
C THR A 174 11.00 -11.25 -8.06
#